data_AF-A0A256XGH4-F1
#
_entry.id   AF-A0A256XGH4-F1
#
_cell.length_a   1.000
_cell.length_b   1.000
_cell.length_c   1.000
_cell.angle_alpha   90.00
_cell.angle_beta   90.00
_cell.angle_gamma   90.00
#
_symmetry.space_group_name_H-M   'P 1'
#
loop_
_entity.id
_entity.type
_entity.pdbx_description
1 polymer ?
#
loop_
_entity_poly.entity_id
_entity_poly.type
_entity_poly.pdbx_seq_one_letter_code
_entity_poly.pdbx_strand_id
1 'polypeptide(L)'
;MKFGGTSVGSAQNIKKVVDIVEKTNGHKIIVVSAMSGVTDSLHQIAKRIIDLPNRVIEGEVETFIKQINKKHANTAGELIADKKILKEVNAKIDELTQKLRSVLLGVGYLEDLSPKSLDYILSFGERYSIMIIASALKSRGIKSVALTGYEAGIVTDSNYGRAHPIHKIVSDAMKEKINPLVEEKTTPVVAGFIAANTDGTITTLGRGGS
;
A
#
# COMPACT_ATOMS: atom_id res chain seq x y z
N MET A 1 4.92 3.42 -15.29
CA MET A 1 5.42 2.02 -15.27
C MET A 1 4.66 1.27 -14.20
N LYS A 2 4.12 0.08 -14.47
CA LYS A 2 3.36 -0.69 -13.49
C LYS A 2 4.08 -1.99 -13.13
N PHE A 3 4.15 -2.31 -11.85
CA PHE A 3 4.79 -3.52 -11.33
C PHE A 3 3.79 -4.31 -10.48
N GLY A 4 3.49 -5.53 -10.91
CA GLY A 4 2.56 -6.43 -10.21
C GLY A 4 3.17 -7.10 -8.99
N GLY A 5 2.34 -7.83 -8.22
CA GLY A 5 2.74 -8.42 -6.95
C GLY A 5 3.91 -9.40 -7.03
N THR A 6 4.10 -10.09 -8.15
CA THR A 6 5.27 -10.96 -8.40
C THR A 6 6.55 -10.14 -8.60
N SER A 7 6.45 -9.02 -9.32
CA SER A 7 7.55 -8.07 -9.55
C SER A 7 8.00 -7.36 -8.26
N VAL A 8 7.12 -7.28 -7.25
CA VAL A 8 7.44 -6.70 -5.94
C VAL A 8 7.37 -7.74 -4.80
N GLY A 9 7.45 -9.02 -5.13
CA GLY A 9 7.19 -10.10 -4.17
C GLY A 9 8.32 -10.39 -3.17
N SER A 10 9.54 -9.94 -3.47
CA SER A 10 10.73 -10.11 -2.63
C SER A 10 11.66 -8.91 -2.77
N ALA A 11 12.56 -8.71 -1.81
CA ALA A 11 13.58 -7.66 -1.90
C ALA A 11 14.39 -7.77 -3.20
N GLN A 12 14.77 -8.98 -3.62
CA GLN A 12 15.51 -9.18 -4.87
C GLN A 12 14.72 -8.73 -6.10
N ASN A 13 13.41 -8.96 -6.14
CA ASN A 13 12.57 -8.49 -7.25
C ASN A 13 12.36 -6.98 -7.20
N ILE A 14 12.16 -6.41 -5.99
CA ILE A 14 12.06 -4.96 -5.82
C ILE A 14 13.38 -4.28 -6.21
N LYS A 15 14.54 -4.87 -5.92
CA LYS A 15 15.83 -4.35 -6.36
C LYS A 15 15.90 -4.23 -7.89
N LYS A 16 15.42 -5.24 -8.63
CA LYS A 16 15.31 -5.17 -10.09
C LYS A 16 14.36 -4.04 -10.54
N VAL A 17 13.23 -3.85 -9.85
CA VAL A 17 12.31 -2.72 -10.13
C VAL A 17 13.04 -1.39 -9.96
N VAL A 18 13.77 -1.22 -8.85
CA VAL A 18 14.55 -0.02 -8.57
C VAL A 18 15.65 0.18 -9.63
N ASP A 19 16.35 -0.88 -10.06
CA ASP A 19 17.36 -0.81 -11.14
C ASP A 19 16.75 -0.37 -12.48
N ILE A 20 15.56 -0.87 -12.82
CA ILE A 20 14.83 -0.47 -14.03
C ILE A 20 14.46 1.01 -13.95
N VAL A 21 13.93 1.44 -12.80
CA VAL A 21 13.55 2.83 -12.58
C VAL A 21 14.76 3.73 -12.69
N GLU A 22 15.91 3.39 -12.09
CA GLU A 22 17.14 4.18 -12.16
C GLU A 22 17.63 4.37 -13.61
N LYS A 23 17.63 3.30 -14.42
CA LYS A 23 18.13 3.33 -15.82
C LYS A 23 17.19 3.98 -16.83
N THR A 24 15.92 4.18 -16.47
CA THR A 24 14.94 4.81 -17.36
C THR A 24 15.20 6.32 -17.40
N ASN A 25 15.14 6.95 -18.58
CA ASN A 25 15.24 8.42 -18.69
C ASN A 25 13.87 9.09 -18.62
N GLY A 26 13.84 10.37 -18.25
CA GLY A 26 12.62 11.18 -18.19
C GLY A 26 11.82 11.04 -16.88
N HIS A 27 10.64 11.66 -16.87
CA HIS A 27 9.73 11.65 -15.71
C HIS A 27 9.04 10.30 -15.58
N LYS A 28 8.95 9.78 -14.35
CA LYS A 28 8.46 8.44 -14.07
C LYS A 28 7.34 8.52 -13.05
N ILE A 29 6.24 7.86 -13.37
CA ILE A 29 5.20 7.50 -12.41
C ILE A 29 5.24 5.99 -12.28
N ILE A 30 5.42 5.51 -11.06
CA ILE A 30 5.54 4.09 -10.74
C ILE A 30 4.24 3.67 -10.06
N VAL A 31 3.57 2.65 -10.60
CA VAL A 31 2.38 2.05 -9.98
C VAL A 31 2.75 0.67 -9.48
N VAL A 32 2.44 0.35 -8.23
CA VAL A 32 2.84 -0.92 -7.61
C VAL A 32 1.66 -1.60 -6.92
N SER A 33 1.62 -2.93 -7.04
CA SER A 33 0.75 -3.78 -6.25
C SER A 33 1.33 -4.05 -4.85
N ALA A 34 0.55 -4.73 -4.00
CA ALA A 34 1.06 -5.28 -2.75
C ALA A 34 2.13 -6.35 -3.03
N MET A 35 3.05 -6.55 -2.08
CA MET A 35 3.98 -7.68 -2.12
C MET A 35 3.23 -9.02 -2.23
N SER A 36 3.78 -9.96 -2.99
CA SER A 36 3.19 -11.29 -3.24
C SER A 36 2.64 -11.95 -1.97
N GLY A 37 1.37 -12.38 -2.04
CA GLY A 37 0.62 -13.05 -0.97
C GLY A 37 0.06 -12.13 0.12
N VAL A 38 0.44 -10.85 0.20
CA VAL A 38 0.00 -9.95 1.28
C VAL A 38 -1.49 -9.62 1.19
N THR A 39 -2.01 -9.33 0.00
CA THR A 39 -3.45 -9.04 -0.17
C THR A 39 -4.31 -10.26 0.18
N ASP A 40 -3.89 -11.45 -0.23
CA ASP A 40 -4.62 -12.67 0.11
C ASP A 40 -4.54 -12.98 1.62
N SER A 41 -3.38 -12.77 2.26
CA SER A 41 -3.26 -12.97 3.71
C SER A 41 -4.10 -11.97 4.51
N LEU A 42 -4.19 -10.70 4.06
CA LEU A 42 -5.06 -9.67 4.65
C LEU A 42 -6.54 -10.06 4.53
N HIS A 43 -6.95 -10.56 3.36
CA HIS A 43 -8.31 -11.03 3.14
C HIS A 43 -8.64 -12.23 4.04
N GLN A 44 -7.72 -13.20 4.13
CA GLN A 44 -7.91 -14.41 4.94
C GLN A 44 -8.04 -14.10 6.42
N ILE A 45 -7.16 -13.26 6.97
CA ILE A 45 -7.27 -12.88 8.39
C ILE A 45 -8.58 -12.15 8.64
N ALA A 46 -8.96 -11.18 7.80
CA ALA A 46 -10.17 -10.38 7.96
C ALA A 46 -11.44 -11.25 8.01
N LYS A 47 -11.53 -12.27 7.15
CA LYS A 47 -12.64 -13.23 7.17
C LYS A 47 -12.59 -14.18 8.34
N ARG A 48 -11.40 -14.63 8.74
CA ARG A 48 -11.27 -15.60 9.82
C ARG A 48 -11.58 -15.00 11.18
N ILE A 49 -11.17 -13.76 11.44
CA ILE A 49 -11.28 -13.15 12.78
C ILE A 49 -12.71 -12.97 13.28
N ILE A 50 -13.68 -12.81 12.38
CA ILE A 50 -15.10 -12.64 12.75
C ILE A 50 -15.76 -13.96 13.19
N ASP A 51 -15.15 -15.10 12.87
CA ASP A 51 -15.64 -16.43 13.24
C ASP A 51 -14.91 -17.00 14.49
N LEU A 52 -13.98 -16.24 15.07
CA LEU A 52 -13.17 -16.69 16.21
C LEU A 52 -13.82 -16.33 17.55
N PRO A 53 -13.71 -17.19 18.57
CA PRO A 53 -14.09 -16.82 19.93
C PRO A 53 -13.28 -15.62 20.43
N ASN A 54 -13.92 -14.65 21.08
CA ASN A 54 -13.29 -13.42 21.60
C ASN A 54 -11.94 -13.63 22.32
N ARG A 55 -11.82 -14.69 23.10
CA ARG A 55 -10.60 -15.04 23.85
C ARG A 55 -9.38 -15.39 22.97
N VAL A 56 -9.58 -15.69 21.69
CA VAL A 56 -8.54 -16.09 20.73
C VAL A 56 -8.16 -14.97 19.77
N ILE A 57 -9.08 -14.02 19.52
CA ILE A 57 -8.94 -12.94 18.53
C ILE A 57 -7.61 -12.20 18.69
N GLU A 58 -7.28 -11.76 19.91
CA GLU A 58 -6.06 -10.98 20.14
C GLU A 58 -4.80 -11.78 19.79
N GLY A 59 -4.71 -13.05 20.20
CA GLY A 59 -3.57 -13.90 19.88
C GLY A 59 -3.38 -14.16 18.38
N GLU A 60 -4.47 -14.36 17.65
CA GLU A 60 -4.44 -14.53 16.20
C GLU A 60 -3.99 -13.23 15.49
N VAL A 61 -4.55 -12.08 15.89
CA VAL A 61 -4.18 -10.77 15.34
C VAL A 61 -2.71 -10.47 15.64
N GLU A 62 -2.23 -10.66 16.87
CA GLU A 62 -0.82 -10.46 17.23
C GLU A 62 0.13 -11.32 16.38
N THR A 63 -0.25 -12.56 16.13
CA THR A 63 0.55 -13.48 15.31
C THR A 63 0.65 -12.96 13.87
N PHE A 64 -0.48 -12.55 13.29
CA PHE A 64 -0.53 -11.97 11.95
C PHE A 64 0.26 -10.66 11.83
N ILE A 65 0.09 -9.75 12.79
CA ILE A 65 0.76 -8.45 12.85
C ILE A 65 2.28 -8.62 12.93
N LYS A 66 2.78 -9.56 13.75
CA LYS A 66 4.21 -9.89 13.80
C LYS A 66 4.74 -10.40 12.47
N GLN A 67 3.99 -11.27 11.78
CA GLN A 67 4.38 -11.81 10.47
C GLN A 67 4.44 -10.71 9.40
N ILE A 68 3.39 -9.88 9.31
CA ILE A 68 3.32 -8.76 8.37
C ILE A 68 4.43 -7.75 8.63
N ASN A 69 4.63 -7.33 9.88
CA ASN A 69 5.71 -6.41 10.23
C ASN A 69 7.08 -6.97 9.82
N LYS A 70 7.39 -8.21 10.24
CA LYS A 70 8.67 -8.86 9.93
C LYS A 70 8.93 -8.95 8.43
N LYS A 71 7.94 -9.35 7.63
CA LYS A 71 8.07 -9.45 6.18
C LYS A 71 8.47 -8.12 5.55
N HIS A 72 7.80 -7.03 5.93
CA HIS A 72 8.04 -5.70 5.38
C HIS A 72 9.33 -5.07 5.90
N ALA A 73 9.62 -5.18 7.21
CA ALA A 73 10.84 -4.67 7.82
C ALA A 73 12.10 -5.36 7.28
N ASN A 74 12.07 -6.70 7.11
CA ASN A 74 13.17 -7.44 6.49
C ASN A 74 13.41 -6.97 5.05
N THR A 75 12.33 -6.83 4.27
CA THR A 75 12.41 -6.35 2.89
C THR A 75 13.01 -4.94 2.82
N ALA A 76 12.60 -4.04 3.71
CA ALA A 76 13.18 -2.70 3.81
C ALA A 76 14.68 -2.75 4.14
N GLY A 77 15.08 -3.60 5.10
CA GLY A 77 16.47 -3.78 5.50
C GLY A 77 17.38 -4.33 4.39
N GLU A 78 16.85 -5.18 3.51
CA GLU A 78 17.59 -5.71 2.35
C GLU A 78 17.75 -4.68 1.21
N LEU A 79 16.86 -3.68 1.14
CA LEU A 79 16.79 -2.72 0.03
C LEU A 79 17.44 -1.37 0.33
N ILE A 80 17.44 -0.94 1.59
CA ILE A 80 17.76 0.43 1.99
C ILE A 80 19.08 0.44 2.76
N ALA A 81 20.14 0.91 2.10
CA ALA A 81 21.46 1.01 2.68
C ALA A 81 21.61 2.24 3.61
N ASP A 82 20.89 3.33 3.32
CA ASP A 82 20.92 4.52 4.14
C ASP A 82 20.21 4.28 5.49
N LYS A 83 20.98 4.32 6.58
CA LYS A 83 20.49 4.01 7.94
C LYS A 83 19.41 4.98 8.42
N LYS A 84 19.44 6.24 7.99
CA LYS A 84 18.42 7.24 8.37
C LYS A 84 17.11 6.93 7.67
N ILE A 85 17.16 6.70 6.36
CA ILE A 85 15.97 6.33 5.57
C ILE A 85 15.39 5.00 6.07
N LEU A 86 16.24 4.01 6.38
CA LEU A 86 15.81 2.72 6.92
C LEU A 86 15.09 2.88 8.27
N LYS A 87 15.63 3.71 9.18
CA LYS A 87 14.98 4.00 10.46
C LYS A 87 13.62 4.68 10.26
N GLU A 88 13.54 5.67 9.38
CA GLU A 88 12.29 6.39 9.09
C GLU A 88 11.23 5.47 8.48
N VAL A 89 11.59 4.61 7.52
CA VAL A 89 10.61 3.69 6.92
C VAL A 89 10.16 2.60 7.89
N ASN A 90 11.05 2.08 8.75
CA ASN A 90 10.67 1.09 9.76
C ASN A 90 9.68 1.68 10.78
N ALA A 91 9.89 2.93 11.22
CA ALA A 91 8.92 3.60 12.08
C ALA A 91 7.53 3.75 11.42
N LYS A 92 7.49 4.04 10.11
CA LYS A 92 6.22 4.10 9.35
C LYS A 92 5.59 2.73 9.17
N ILE A 93 6.39 1.68 8.96
CA ILE A 93 5.91 0.29 8.91
C ILE A 93 5.29 -0.07 10.26
N ASP A 94 5.93 0.26 11.37
CA ASP A 94 5.41 -0.01 12.72
C ASP A 94 4.10 0.73 12.96
N GLU A 95 4.04 2.03 12.68
CA GLU A 95 2.82 2.84 12.81
C GLU A 95 1.67 2.28 11.98
N LEU A 96 1.94 1.93 10.71
CA LEU A 96 0.93 1.36 9.83
C LEU A 96 0.48 -0.03 10.33
N THR A 97 1.39 -0.80 10.92
CA THR A 97 1.08 -2.12 11.48
C THR A 97 0.22 -2.01 12.74
N GLN A 98 0.45 -1.00 13.58
CA GLN A 98 -0.44 -0.73 14.73
C GLN A 98 -1.83 -0.30 14.27
N LYS A 99 -1.95 0.50 13.20
CA LYS A 99 -3.26 0.85 12.62
C LYS A 99 -4.00 -0.39 12.10
N LEU A 100 -3.30 -1.30 11.42
CA LEU A 100 -3.87 -2.57 10.95
C LEU A 100 -4.36 -3.42 12.12
N ARG A 101 -3.56 -3.52 13.19
CA ARG A 101 -3.92 -4.22 14.43
C ARG A 101 -5.22 -3.70 15.01
N SER A 102 -5.34 -2.38 15.21
CA SER A 102 -6.54 -1.77 15.78
C SER A 102 -7.79 -2.07 14.95
N VAL A 103 -7.69 -2.02 13.62
CA VAL A 103 -8.84 -2.33 12.76
C VAL A 103 -9.20 -3.81 12.80
N LEU A 104 -8.23 -4.72 12.75
CA LEU A 104 -8.51 -6.15 12.86
C LEU A 104 -9.15 -6.50 14.21
N LEU A 105 -8.68 -5.93 15.32
CA LEU A 105 -9.32 -6.15 16.62
C LEU A 105 -10.75 -5.60 16.65
N GLY A 106 -10.96 -4.39 16.11
CA GLY A 106 -12.29 -3.79 16.03
C GLY A 106 -13.28 -4.65 15.23
N VAL A 107 -12.87 -5.10 14.04
CA VAL A 107 -13.68 -6.01 13.20
C VAL A 107 -13.93 -7.33 13.91
N GLY A 108 -12.92 -7.91 14.57
CA GLY A 108 -13.07 -9.17 15.29
C GLY A 108 -14.06 -9.08 16.44
N TYR A 109 -13.93 -8.07 17.31
CA TYR A 109 -14.81 -7.94 18.48
C TYR A 109 -16.23 -7.49 18.15
N LEU A 110 -16.43 -6.75 17.06
CA LEU A 110 -17.75 -6.34 16.60
C LEU A 110 -18.42 -7.40 15.72
N GLU A 111 -17.68 -8.42 15.29
CA GLU A 111 -18.12 -9.45 14.33
C GLU A 111 -18.67 -8.83 13.02
N ASP A 112 -18.20 -7.62 12.66
CA ASP A 112 -18.65 -6.86 11.50
C ASP A 112 -17.53 -6.62 10.49
N LEU A 113 -17.52 -7.44 9.44
CA LEU A 113 -16.70 -7.24 8.25
C LEU A 113 -17.52 -6.64 7.10
N SER A 114 -17.91 -5.38 7.25
CA SER A 114 -18.52 -4.62 6.15
C SER A 114 -17.57 -4.53 4.93
N PRO A 115 -18.10 -4.36 3.70
CA PRO A 115 -17.28 -4.13 2.51
C PRO A 115 -16.31 -2.95 2.65
N LYS A 116 -16.73 -1.89 3.35
CA LYS A 116 -15.90 -0.72 3.68
C LYS A 116 -14.72 -1.10 4.58
N SER A 117 -14.97 -1.86 5.65
CA SER A 117 -13.92 -2.36 6.55
C SER A 117 -12.93 -3.25 5.81
N LEU A 118 -13.43 -4.13 4.92
CA LEU A 118 -12.59 -4.99 4.10
C LEU A 118 -11.71 -4.18 3.14
N ASP A 119 -12.25 -3.21 2.41
CA ASP A 119 -11.46 -2.33 1.54
C ASP A 119 -10.35 -1.60 2.32
N TYR A 120 -10.68 -1.09 3.51
CA TYR A 120 -9.69 -0.46 4.38
C TYR A 120 -8.58 -1.44 4.78
N ILE A 121 -8.91 -2.67 5.21
CA ILE A 121 -7.93 -3.71 5.57
C ILE A 121 -7.06 -4.12 4.38
N LEU A 122 -7.66 -4.35 3.21
CA LEU A 122 -6.92 -4.75 2.01
C LEU A 122 -5.96 -3.65 1.55
N SER A 123 -6.27 -2.39 1.87
CA SER A 123 -5.43 -1.26 1.44
C SER A 123 -4.02 -1.27 2.01
N PHE A 124 -3.82 -1.91 3.16
CA PHE A 124 -2.54 -1.94 3.85
C PHE A 124 -1.43 -2.57 3.00
N GLY A 125 -1.76 -3.57 2.18
CA GLY A 125 -0.75 -4.27 1.37
C GLY A 125 0.01 -3.35 0.41
N GLU A 126 -0.70 -2.47 -0.30
CA GLU A 126 -0.06 -1.50 -1.19
C GLU A 126 0.56 -0.34 -0.43
N ARG A 127 -0.04 0.08 0.68
CA ARG A 127 0.51 1.15 1.54
C ARG A 127 1.92 0.78 2.05
N TYR A 128 2.15 -0.47 2.45
CA TYR A 128 3.51 -0.92 2.76
C TYR A 128 4.43 -0.86 1.53
N SER A 129 3.95 -1.37 0.40
CA SER A 129 4.75 -1.51 -0.82
C SER A 129 5.22 -0.16 -1.38
N ILE A 130 4.32 0.83 -1.47
CA ILE A 130 4.67 2.18 -1.93
C ILE A 130 5.72 2.84 -1.02
N MET A 131 5.60 2.67 0.30
CA MET A 131 6.52 3.29 1.27
C MET A 131 7.92 2.67 1.19
N ILE A 132 8.01 1.35 1.07
CA ILE A 132 9.28 0.63 0.95
C ILE A 132 9.97 0.99 -0.37
N ILE A 133 9.23 0.95 -1.49
CA ILE A 133 9.80 1.19 -2.82
C ILE A 133 10.22 2.67 -2.97
N ALA A 134 9.41 3.62 -2.49
CA ALA A 134 9.81 5.03 -2.49
C ALA A 134 11.08 5.25 -1.65
N SER A 135 11.15 4.65 -0.46
CA SER A 135 12.34 4.74 0.41
C SER A 135 13.59 4.09 -0.21
N ALA A 136 13.43 2.96 -0.90
CA ALA A 136 14.52 2.31 -1.63
C ALA A 136 15.05 3.18 -2.78
N LEU A 137 14.16 3.86 -3.52
CA LEU A 137 14.55 4.85 -4.53
C LEU A 137 15.31 6.02 -3.89
N LYS A 138 14.83 6.56 -2.77
CA LYS A 138 15.51 7.64 -2.03
C LYS A 138 16.91 7.22 -1.57
N SER A 139 17.07 5.99 -1.11
CA SER A 139 18.37 5.44 -0.70
C SER A 139 19.38 5.35 -1.84
N ARG A 140 18.94 5.44 -3.11
CA ARG A 140 19.79 5.51 -4.31
C ARG A 140 19.89 6.92 -4.89
N GLY A 141 19.50 7.93 -4.12
CA GLY A 141 19.55 9.33 -4.57
C GLY A 141 18.43 9.73 -5.53
N ILE A 142 17.43 8.88 -5.75
CA ILE A 142 16.27 9.22 -6.60
C ILE A 142 15.21 9.90 -5.74
N LYS A 143 14.93 11.18 -6.01
CA LYS A 143 13.83 11.92 -5.35
C LYS A 143 12.51 11.21 -5.67
N SER A 144 11.81 10.73 -4.64
CA SER A 144 10.56 9.98 -4.80
C SER A 144 9.57 10.27 -3.69
N VAL A 145 8.29 9.97 -3.91
CA VAL A 145 7.23 10.09 -2.91
C VAL A 145 6.26 8.92 -3.04
N ALA A 146 5.82 8.37 -1.92
CA ALA A 146 4.78 7.34 -1.88
C ALA A 146 3.41 8.01 -1.85
N LEU A 147 2.49 7.57 -2.71
CA LEU A 147 1.12 8.07 -2.77
C LEU A 147 0.14 6.90 -2.81
N THR A 148 -0.92 6.97 -2.02
CA THR A 148 -2.13 6.18 -2.26
C THR A 148 -2.79 6.64 -3.57
N GLY A 149 -3.71 5.84 -4.13
CA GLY A 149 -4.43 6.28 -5.34
C GLY A 149 -5.19 7.59 -5.09
N TYR A 150 -5.79 7.79 -3.92
CA TYR A 150 -6.46 9.04 -3.58
C TYR A 150 -5.50 10.24 -3.53
N GLU A 151 -4.34 10.10 -2.91
CA GLU A 151 -3.31 11.16 -2.88
C GLU A 151 -2.76 11.45 -4.29
N ALA A 152 -2.81 10.48 -5.20
CA ALA A 152 -2.50 10.66 -6.61
C ALA A 152 -3.65 11.26 -7.44
N GLY A 153 -4.84 11.45 -6.85
CA GLY A 153 -6.02 12.03 -7.50
C GLY A 153 -7.06 11.03 -8.00
N ILE A 154 -6.94 9.74 -7.66
CA ILE A 154 -7.92 8.70 -8.03
C ILE A 154 -9.10 8.75 -7.05
N VAL A 155 -10.19 9.40 -7.49
CA VAL A 155 -11.46 9.48 -6.78
C VAL A 155 -12.48 8.51 -7.41
N THR A 156 -13.20 7.76 -6.57
CA THR A 156 -14.12 6.70 -6.98
C THR A 156 -15.55 6.91 -6.47
N ASP A 157 -16.48 6.09 -6.96
CA ASP A 157 -17.77 5.86 -6.28
C ASP A 157 -17.60 5.08 -4.97
N SER A 158 -18.70 4.86 -4.23
CA SER A 158 -18.69 4.10 -2.97
C SER A 158 -19.03 2.61 -3.14
N ASN A 159 -18.84 2.03 -4.34
CA ASN A 159 -19.08 0.61 -4.59
C ASN A 159 -17.89 -0.23 -4.08
N TYR A 160 -17.76 -0.31 -2.74
CA TYR A 160 -16.65 -1.00 -2.06
C TYR A 160 -16.39 -2.40 -2.63
N GLY A 161 -15.11 -2.76 -2.73
CA GLY A 161 -14.64 -4.01 -3.33
C GLY A 161 -14.49 -3.99 -4.86
N ARG A 162 -15.09 -3.01 -5.55
CA ARG A 162 -15.05 -2.84 -7.02
C ARG A 162 -15.49 -1.43 -7.41
N ALA A 163 -14.89 -0.44 -6.77
CA ALA A 163 -15.24 0.96 -6.95
C ALA A 163 -14.77 1.47 -8.32
N HIS A 164 -15.57 2.32 -8.97
CA HIS A 164 -15.25 2.85 -10.29
C HIS A 164 -14.70 4.28 -10.19
N PRO A 165 -13.60 4.60 -10.89
CA PRO A 165 -13.10 5.97 -10.96
C PRO A 165 -14.10 6.96 -11.56
N ILE A 166 -14.26 8.13 -10.92
CA ILE A 166 -15.08 9.22 -11.42
C ILE A 166 -14.23 10.07 -12.37
N HIS A 167 -14.19 9.69 -13.65
CA HIS A 167 -13.26 10.22 -14.66
C HIS A 167 -13.05 11.74 -14.66
N LYS A 168 -14.14 12.52 -14.55
CA LYS A 168 -14.06 13.98 -14.53
C LYS A 168 -13.25 14.51 -13.35
N ILE A 169 -13.52 13.98 -12.14
CA ILE A 169 -12.81 14.37 -10.92
C ILE A 169 -11.34 13.91 -10.99
N VAL A 170 -11.11 12.68 -11.46
CA VAL A 170 -9.76 12.11 -11.58
C VAL A 170 -8.87 12.94 -12.49
N SER A 171 -9.36 13.34 -13.67
CA SER A 171 -8.56 14.10 -14.62
C SER A 171 -8.06 15.43 -14.05
N ASP A 172 -8.89 16.12 -13.29
CA ASP A 172 -8.54 17.43 -12.71
C ASP A 172 -7.61 17.24 -11.50
N ALA A 173 -7.94 16.30 -10.60
CA ALA A 173 -7.14 16.00 -9.42
C ALA A 173 -5.75 15.47 -9.77
N MET A 174 -5.62 14.57 -10.75
CA MET A 174 -4.31 14.05 -11.15
C MET A 174 -3.40 15.16 -11.69
N LYS A 175 -3.92 16.11 -12.46
CA LYS A 175 -3.12 17.25 -12.93
C LYS A 175 -2.61 18.08 -11.76
N GLU A 176 -3.47 18.35 -10.79
CA GLU A 176 -3.10 19.14 -9.60
C GLU A 176 -2.07 18.41 -8.71
N LYS A 177 -2.22 17.08 -8.52
CA LYS A 177 -1.38 16.31 -7.59
C LYS A 177 -0.08 15.80 -8.22
N ILE A 178 -0.10 15.41 -9.50
CA ILE A 178 1.04 14.74 -10.16
C ILE A 178 1.94 15.72 -10.91
N ASN A 179 1.39 16.73 -11.60
CA ASN A 179 2.21 17.64 -12.40
C ASN A 179 3.29 18.36 -11.58
N PRO A 180 3.01 18.90 -10.37
CA PRO A 180 4.06 19.55 -9.57
C PRO A 180 5.21 18.59 -9.22
N LEU A 181 4.89 17.33 -8.92
CA LEU A 181 5.90 16.30 -8.61
C LEU A 181 6.78 16.03 -9.82
N VAL A 182 6.18 15.95 -11.01
CA VAL A 182 6.86 15.76 -12.28
C VAL A 182 7.80 16.94 -12.56
N GLU A 183 7.31 18.18 -12.46
CA GLU A 183 8.07 19.42 -12.65
C GLU A 183 9.28 19.50 -11.70
N GLU A 184 9.08 19.09 -10.44
CA GLU A 184 10.14 19.02 -9.44
C GLU A 184 11.09 17.81 -9.57
N LYS A 185 10.94 16.99 -10.62
CA LYS A 185 11.69 15.76 -10.85
C LYS A 185 11.58 14.75 -9.70
N THR A 186 10.45 14.75 -9.00
CA THR A 186 10.08 13.77 -7.98
C THR A 186 9.36 12.61 -8.65
N THR A 187 9.83 11.38 -8.42
CA THR A 187 9.19 10.15 -8.92
C THR A 187 8.04 9.71 -8.00
N PRO A 188 6.77 9.78 -8.41
CA PRO A 188 5.67 9.27 -7.60
C PRO A 188 5.63 7.74 -7.67
N VAL A 189 5.47 7.10 -6.50
CA VAL A 189 5.22 5.67 -6.33
C VAL A 189 3.81 5.50 -5.80
N VAL A 190 2.89 5.14 -6.69
CA VAL A 190 1.44 5.15 -6.52
C VAL A 190 0.93 3.73 -6.27
N ALA A 191 0.00 3.59 -5.33
CA ALA A 191 -0.70 2.35 -5.08
C ALA A 191 -1.71 2.07 -6.21
N GLY A 192 -1.69 0.87 -6.79
CA GLY A 192 -2.46 0.55 -8.01
C GLY A 192 -3.91 0.11 -7.79
N PHE A 193 -4.23 -0.47 -6.64
CA PHE A 193 -5.53 -1.09 -6.32
C PHE A 193 -6.39 -0.23 -5.41
N ILE A 194 -5.79 0.66 -4.61
CA ILE A 194 -6.49 1.47 -3.60
C ILE A 194 -6.73 2.89 -4.08
N ALA A 195 -7.91 3.42 -3.79
CA ALA A 195 -8.34 4.78 -4.08
C ALA A 195 -9.16 5.31 -2.88
N ALA A 196 -9.93 6.39 -3.06
CA ALA A 196 -10.97 6.76 -2.12
C ALA A 196 -12.15 7.43 -2.81
N ASN A 197 -13.31 7.36 -2.17
CA ASN A 197 -14.50 8.05 -2.63
C ASN A 197 -14.42 9.57 -2.37
N THR A 198 -15.48 10.31 -2.72
CA THR A 198 -15.56 11.76 -2.54
C THR A 198 -15.44 12.25 -1.09
N ASP A 199 -15.70 11.36 -0.11
CA ASP A 199 -15.58 11.65 1.32
C ASP A 199 -14.17 11.34 1.86
N GLY A 200 -13.24 10.92 0.99
CA GLY A 200 -11.91 10.46 1.37
C GLY A 200 -11.88 9.09 2.04
N THR A 201 -12.98 8.32 1.98
CA THR A 201 -13.02 6.95 2.51
C THR A 201 -12.35 6.00 1.52
N ILE A 202 -11.40 5.20 2.01
CA ILE A 202 -10.67 4.22 1.19
C ILE A 202 -11.64 3.25 0.50
N THR A 203 -11.40 3.06 -0.79
CA THR A 203 -12.08 2.06 -1.63
C THR A 203 -11.04 1.24 -2.39
N THR A 204 -11.45 0.07 -2.87
CA THR A 204 -10.63 -0.73 -3.78
C THR A 204 -11.25 -0.85 -5.17
N LEU A 205 -10.41 -0.95 -6.20
CA LEU A 205 -10.83 -1.01 -7.61
C LEU A 205 -11.23 -2.44 -8.07
N GLY A 206 -11.22 -3.42 -7.17
CA GLY A 206 -11.45 -4.83 -7.50
C GLY A 206 -10.18 -5.60 -7.89
N ARG A 207 -10.22 -6.94 -7.77
CA ARG A 207 -9.08 -7.81 -8.12
C ARG A 207 -8.71 -7.61 -9.58
N GLY A 208 -7.43 -7.31 -9.84
CA GLY A 208 -6.93 -7.00 -11.18
C GLY A 208 -7.04 -5.51 -11.58
N GLY A 209 -7.52 -4.63 -10.69
CA GLY A 209 -7.65 -3.19 -10.95
C GLY A 209 -6.34 -2.39 -10.95
N SER A 210 -5.21 -3.02 -10.62
CA SER A 210 -3.86 -2.41 -10.58
C SER A 210 -3.12 -2.44 -11.91
#